data_AF-A0A7S0IX14-F1
#
_entry.id   AF-A0A7S0IX14-F1
#
_cell.length_a   1.000
_cell.length_b   1.000
_cell.length_c   1.000
_cell.angle_alpha   90.00
_cell.angle_beta   90.00
_cell.angle_gamma   90.00
#
_symmetry.space_group_name_H-M   'P 1'
#
loop_
_entity.id
_entity.type
_entity.pdbx_description
1 polymer ?
#
loop_
_entity_poly.entity_id
_entity_poly.type
_entity_poly.pdbx_seq_one_letter_code
_entity_poly.pdbx_strand_id
1 'polypeptide(L)'
;FRFEVDASSTLTVKLVAGTAELFGVEMAPQQTYSFAGPAQEALFSWHGCTLSLGGECRHSYVASETPMRSYLELHAMLEQRRAAAAASGGKAPRVFVTGPTDTGKASLCRLLANYATRAGRPVTLVELDVGRGGQASMPG
;
A
#
# COMPACT_ATOMS: atom_id res chain seq x y z
N PHE A 1 -6.91 -9.95 1.67
CA PHE A 1 -8.05 -9.67 2.56
C PHE A 1 -8.40 -8.19 2.45
N ARG A 2 -9.62 -7.85 2.05
CA ARG A 2 -10.11 -6.48 1.91
C ARG A 2 -11.20 -6.25 2.95
N PHE A 3 -11.22 -5.07 3.56
CA PHE A 3 -12.22 -4.73 4.56
C PHE A 3 -12.59 -3.24 4.54
N GLU A 4 -13.81 -2.95 4.98
CA GLU A 4 -14.34 -1.59 5.17
C GLU A 4 -14.78 -1.40 6.62
N VAL A 5 -14.32 -0.33 7.25
CA VAL A 5 -14.64 0.05 8.63
C VAL A 5 -15.51 1.31 8.58
N ASP A 6 -16.67 1.27 9.23
CA ASP A 6 -17.57 2.42 9.34
C ASP A 6 -17.02 3.49 10.29
N ALA A 7 -17.49 4.74 10.14
CA ALA A 7 -16.97 5.91 10.84
C ALA A 7 -16.92 5.81 12.38
N SER A 8 -17.79 5.02 13.01
CA SER A 8 -17.84 4.80 14.46
C SER A 8 -17.27 3.45 14.90
N SER A 9 -16.68 2.68 13.97
CA SER A 9 -16.17 1.33 14.21
C SER A 9 -14.65 1.30 14.23
N THR A 10 -14.10 0.26 14.84
CA THR A 10 -12.68 -0.05 14.80
C THR A 10 -12.50 -1.52 14.55
N LEU A 11 -11.67 -1.85 13.55
CA LEU A 11 -11.21 -3.20 13.31
C LEU A 11 -9.78 -3.34 13.82
N THR A 12 -9.53 -4.40 14.58
CA THR A 12 -8.18 -4.82 14.98
C THR A 12 -7.77 -6.04 14.18
N VAL A 13 -6.54 -6.03 13.68
CA VAL A 13 -5.96 -7.14 12.91
C VAL A 13 -4.62 -7.51 13.52
N LYS A 14 -4.44 -8.80 13.82
CA LYS A 14 -3.19 -9.37 14.32
C LYS A 14 -2.68 -10.45 13.38
N LEU A 15 -1.41 -10.35 12.99
CA LEU A 15 -0.73 -11.40 12.21
C LEU A 15 -0.35 -12.56 13.13
N VAL A 16 -1.04 -13.69 13.01
CA VAL A 16 -0.81 -14.87 13.86
C VAL A 16 0.27 -15.78 13.26
N ALA A 17 0.25 -15.98 11.94
CA ALA A 17 1.20 -16.83 11.23
C ALA A 17 1.40 -16.36 9.77
N GLY A 18 2.55 -16.70 9.18
CA GLY A 18 2.90 -16.33 7.80
C GLY A 18 3.35 -14.88 7.67
N THR A 19 3.21 -14.32 6.47
CA THR A 19 3.60 -12.92 6.18
C THR A 19 2.45 -12.16 5.54
N ALA A 20 2.28 -10.90 5.94
CA ALA A 20 1.27 -10.02 5.37
C ALA A 20 1.79 -8.59 5.26
N GLU A 21 1.25 -7.83 4.32
CA GLU A 21 1.60 -6.43 4.11
C GLU A 21 0.38 -5.56 3.84
N LEU A 22 0.43 -4.32 4.35
CA LEU A 22 -0.53 -3.25 4.07
C LEU A 22 0.12 -2.28 3.08
N PHE A 23 -0.30 -2.33 1.81
CA PHE A 23 0.29 -1.52 0.73
C PHE A 23 1.83 -1.49 0.77
N GLY A 24 2.44 -2.66 0.90
CA GLY A 24 3.89 -2.83 0.94
C GLY A 24 4.59 -2.60 2.28
N VAL A 25 3.88 -2.16 3.33
CA VAL A 25 4.40 -2.17 4.71
C VAL A 25 4.21 -3.56 5.30
N GLU A 26 5.31 -4.23 5.68
CA GLU A 26 5.24 -5.54 6.32
C GLU A 26 4.60 -5.44 7.72
N MET A 27 3.72 -6.39 8.02
CA MET A 27 3.16 -6.56 9.35
C MET A 27 4.11 -7.37 10.23
N ALA A 28 4.35 -6.89 11.45
CA ALA A 28 5.12 -7.61 12.44
C ALA A 28 4.33 -8.82 12.98
N PRO A 29 4.95 -9.99 13.14
CA PRO A 29 4.31 -11.14 13.76
C PRO A 29 3.80 -10.81 15.17
N GLN A 30 2.61 -11.32 15.50
CA GLN A 30 1.95 -11.14 16.80
C GLN A 30 1.63 -9.69 17.19
N GLN A 31 1.86 -8.73 16.30
CA GLN A 31 1.48 -7.34 16.52
C GLN A 31 0.03 -7.10 16.12
N THR A 32 -0.71 -6.37 16.96
CA THR A 32 -2.07 -5.91 16.67
C THR A 32 -2.02 -4.52 16.04
N TYR A 33 -2.76 -4.35 14.95
CA TYR A 33 -2.95 -3.09 14.23
C TYR A 33 -4.42 -2.69 14.31
N SER A 34 -4.69 -1.42 14.63
CA SER A 34 -6.06 -0.90 14.75
C SER A 34 -6.38 0.05 13.59
N PHE A 35 -7.53 -0.17 12.97
CA PHE A 35 -8.06 0.62 11.86
C PHE A 35 -9.37 1.26 12.30
N ALA A 36 -9.35 2.55 12.60
CA ALA A 36 -10.53 3.35 12.90
C ALA A 36 -11.17 3.83 11.58
N GLY A 37 -12.50 3.78 11.51
CA GLY A 37 -13.21 4.21 10.30
C GLY A 37 -13.40 5.73 10.20
N PRO A 38 -13.86 6.23 9.03
CA PRO A 38 -14.15 5.46 7.83
C PRO A 38 -12.86 5.04 7.11
N ALA A 39 -12.70 3.75 6.84
CA ALA A 39 -11.48 3.21 6.22
C ALA A 39 -11.80 2.07 5.26
N GLN A 40 -11.14 2.05 4.10
CA GLN A 40 -11.19 0.97 3.12
C GLN A 40 -9.77 0.50 2.85
N GLU A 41 -9.43 -0.68 3.34
CA GLU A 41 -8.04 -1.14 3.42
C GLU A 41 -7.90 -2.57 2.87
N ALA A 42 -6.68 -2.92 2.49
CA ALA A 42 -6.37 -4.23 1.93
C ALA A 42 -5.04 -4.77 2.46
N LEU A 43 -5.11 -5.95 3.07
CA LEU A 43 -3.94 -6.75 3.46
C LEU A 43 -3.65 -7.79 2.39
N PHE A 44 -2.40 -7.86 1.98
CA PHE A 44 -1.92 -8.79 0.99
C PHE A 44 -0.91 -9.76 1.59
N SER A 45 -0.82 -10.97 1.04
CA SER A 45 0.19 -11.95 1.41
C SER A 45 0.70 -12.66 0.17
N TRP A 46 2.02 -12.72 0.00
CA TRP A 46 2.67 -13.42 -1.10
C TRP A 46 2.70 -14.94 -0.90
N HIS A 47 2.75 -15.40 0.35
CA HIS A 47 3.00 -16.81 0.71
C HIS A 47 1.92 -17.40 1.63
N GLY A 48 0.84 -16.67 1.87
CA GLY A 48 -0.19 -17.04 2.83
C GLY A 48 0.09 -16.50 4.24
N CYS A 49 -1.00 -16.22 4.95
CA CYS A 49 -0.97 -15.79 6.35
C CYS A 49 -2.24 -16.20 7.08
N THR A 50 -2.18 -16.18 8.40
CA THR A 50 -3.34 -16.31 9.29
C THR A 50 -3.48 -15.01 10.06
N LEU A 51 -4.65 -14.38 9.94
CA LEU A 51 -4.99 -13.14 10.63
C LEU A 51 -6.03 -13.44 11.72
N SER A 52 -5.83 -12.87 12.90
CA SER A 52 -6.86 -12.78 13.93
C SER A 52 -7.51 -11.41 13.83
N LEU A 53 -8.83 -11.39 13.72
CA LEU A 53 -9.63 -10.18 13.62
C LEU A 53 -10.36 -9.95 14.95
N GLY A 54 -10.52 -8.69 15.34
CA GLY A 54 -11.37 -8.28 16.46
C GLY A 54 -12.05 -6.95 16.17
N GLY A 55 -13.20 -6.70 16.79
CA GLY A 55 -14.04 -5.54 16.50
C GLY A 55 -14.97 -5.77 15.31
N GLU A 56 -15.47 -4.68 14.73
CA GLU A 56 -16.52 -4.70 13.70
C GLU A 56 -16.04 -4.06 12.40
N CYS A 57 -16.46 -4.63 11.27
CA CYS A 57 -16.26 -4.09 9.93
C CYS A 57 -17.52 -4.36 9.09
N ARG A 58 -17.89 -3.41 8.24
CA ARG A 58 -19.13 -3.47 7.43
C ARG A 58 -19.08 -4.56 6.37
N HIS A 59 -17.95 -4.62 5.67
CA HIS A 59 -17.70 -5.60 4.62
C HIS A 59 -16.29 -6.15 4.79
N SER A 60 -16.12 -7.46 4.68
CA SER A 60 -14.81 -8.06 4.54
C SER A 60 -14.85 -9.30 3.66
N TYR A 61 -13.82 -9.49 2.83
CA TYR A 61 -13.70 -10.65 1.96
C TYR A 61 -12.24 -10.90 1.54
N VAL A 62 -11.94 -12.12 1.15
CA VAL A 62 -10.65 -12.48 0.56
C VAL A 62 -10.79 -12.42 -0.96
N ALA A 63 -10.15 -11.43 -1.59
CA ALA A 63 -10.05 -11.36 -3.05
C ALA A 63 -9.03 -12.41 -3.54
N SER A 64 -9.44 -13.25 -4.50
CA SER A 64 -8.58 -14.25 -5.15
C SER A 64 -7.69 -13.62 -6.22
N GLU A 65 -8.19 -12.63 -6.95
CA GLU A 65 -7.45 -11.94 -8.01
C GLU A 65 -7.04 -10.55 -7.58
N THR A 66 -5.75 -10.25 -7.76
CA THR A 66 -5.18 -8.94 -7.43
C THR A 66 -4.12 -8.53 -8.45
N PRO A 67 -3.94 -7.24 -8.73
CA PRO A 67 -2.90 -6.74 -9.63
C PRO A 67 -1.50 -6.71 -8.99
N MET A 68 -1.31 -7.35 -7.83
CA MET A 68 -0.08 -7.25 -7.04
C MET A 68 1.16 -7.71 -7.79
N ARG A 69 1.04 -8.74 -8.66
CA ARG A 69 2.15 -9.20 -9.50
C ARG A 69 2.63 -8.10 -10.45
N SER A 70 1.72 -7.42 -11.11
CA SER A 70 2.04 -6.30 -12.02
C SER A 70 2.66 -5.13 -11.26
N TYR A 71 2.25 -4.87 -10.02
CA TYR A 71 2.86 -3.82 -9.19
C TYR A 71 4.29 -4.19 -8.77
N LEU A 72 4.54 -5.45 -8.43
CA LEU A 72 5.89 -5.94 -8.14
C LEU A 72 6.80 -5.87 -9.37
N GLU A 73 6.30 -6.28 -10.54
CA GLU A 73 7.03 -6.18 -11.81
C GLU A 73 7.36 -4.73 -12.16
N LEU A 74 6.41 -3.81 -11.98
CA LEU A 74 6.64 -2.37 -12.14
C LEU A 74 7.73 -1.87 -11.19
N HIS A 75 7.67 -2.25 -9.92
CA HIS A 75 8.71 -1.89 -8.94
C HIS A 75 10.10 -2.40 -9.36
N ALA A 76 10.20 -3.66 -9.79
CA ALA A 76 11.44 -4.25 -10.26
C ALA A 76 12.01 -3.51 -11.49
N MET A 77 11.17 -3.15 -12.45
CA MET A 77 11.59 -2.36 -13.62
C MET A 77 12.06 -0.95 -13.22
N LEU A 78 11.39 -0.28 -12.29
CA LEU A 78 11.84 1.02 -11.77
C LEU A 78 13.20 0.89 -11.07
N GLU A 79 13.44 -0.21 -10.38
CA GLU A 79 14.70 -0.47 -9.70
C GLU A 79 15.85 -0.69 -10.69
N GLN A 80 15.63 -1.45 -11.76
CA GLN A 80 16.61 -1.59 -12.85
C GLN A 80 16.96 -0.23 -13.47
N ARG A 81 15.96 0.64 -13.69
CA ARG A 81 16.19 2.01 -14.20
C ARG A 81 16.96 2.88 -13.22
N ARG A 82 16.75 2.74 -11.91
CA ARG A 82 17.56 3.43 -10.88
C ARG A 82 19.01 2.98 -10.93
N ALA A 83 19.27 1.67 -11.01
CA ALA A 83 20.62 1.12 -11.07
C ALA A 83 21.37 1.61 -12.33
N ALA A 84 20.72 1.58 -13.50
CA ALA A 84 21.29 2.09 -14.74
C ALA A 84 21.60 3.60 -14.68
N ALA A 85 20.70 4.40 -14.10
CA ALA A 85 20.93 5.82 -13.90
C ALA A 85 22.11 6.08 -12.96
N ALA A 86 22.22 5.34 -11.86
CA ALA A 86 23.34 5.47 -10.93
C ALA A 86 24.69 5.13 -11.59
N ALA A 87 24.75 4.08 -12.40
CA ALA A 87 25.96 3.67 -13.13
C ALA A 87 26.39 4.67 -14.21
N SER A 88 25.43 5.36 -14.83
CA SER A 88 25.68 6.33 -15.90
C SER A 88 25.78 7.79 -15.43
N GLY A 89 25.61 8.06 -14.13
CA GLY A 89 25.48 9.43 -13.60
C GLY A 89 24.21 10.16 -14.06
N GLY A 90 23.21 9.40 -14.55
CA GLY A 90 21.92 9.91 -15.03
C GLY A 90 20.92 10.21 -13.91
N LYS A 91 19.74 10.71 -14.31
CA LYS A 91 18.64 11.00 -13.38
C LYS A 91 17.83 9.74 -13.06
N ALA A 92 17.50 9.55 -11.78
CA ALA A 92 16.59 8.49 -11.35
C ALA A 92 15.19 8.64 -12.01
N PRO A 93 14.45 7.53 -12.21
CA PRO A 93 13.13 7.56 -12.82
C PRO A 93 12.14 8.41 -11.99
N ARG A 94 11.37 9.25 -12.69
CA ARG A 94 10.24 10.00 -12.16
C ARG A 94 8.96 9.40 -12.73
N VAL A 95 8.04 8.98 -11.88
CA VAL A 95 6.82 8.28 -12.28
C VAL A 95 5.64 9.19 -12.01
N PHE A 96 4.81 9.41 -13.03
CA PHE A 96 3.55 10.11 -12.91
C PHE A 96 2.41 9.10 -13.07
N VAL A 97 1.56 8.99 -12.06
CA VAL A 97 0.41 8.06 -12.05
C VAL A 97 -0.85 8.86 -12.35
N THR A 98 -1.52 8.49 -13.44
CA THR A 98 -2.74 9.16 -13.90
C THR A 98 -3.85 8.14 -14.15
N GLY A 99 -5.09 8.60 -14.15
CA GLY A 99 -6.28 7.79 -14.36
C GLY A 99 -7.53 8.38 -13.71
N PRO A 100 -8.72 7.85 -14.02
CA PRO A 100 -9.99 8.30 -13.46
C PRO A 100 -10.04 8.27 -11.93
N THR A 101 -11.02 8.96 -11.35
CA THR A 101 -11.31 8.91 -9.91
C THR A 101 -11.54 7.46 -9.45
N ASP A 102 -11.14 7.15 -8.21
CA ASP A 102 -11.36 5.85 -7.55
C ASP A 102 -10.75 4.62 -8.24
N THR A 103 -9.67 4.80 -9.00
CA THR A 103 -8.92 3.70 -9.65
C THR A 103 -7.73 3.18 -8.84
N GLY A 104 -7.58 3.60 -7.58
CA GLY A 104 -6.50 3.12 -6.70
C GLY A 104 -5.13 3.77 -6.91
N LYS A 105 -5.06 4.93 -7.59
CA LYS A 105 -3.81 5.67 -7.86
C LYS A 105 -2.97 5.91 -6.58
N ALA A 106 -3.60 6.45 -5.54
CA ALA A 106 -2.95 6.72 -4.26
C ALA A 106 -2.42 5.43 -3.59
N SER A 107 -3.20 4.34 -3.65
CA SER A 107 -2.79 3.03 -3.13
C SER A 107 -1.58 2.48 -3.87
N LEU A 108 -1.53 2.60 -5.20
CA LEU A 108 -0.39 2.21 -6.02
C LEU A 108 0.85 3.05 -5.67
N CYS A 109 0.72 4.37 -5.58
CA CYS A 109 1.82 5.26 -5.20
C CYS A 109 2.38 4.90 -3.82
N ARG A 110 1.51 4.69 -2.83
CA ARG A 110 1.88 4.28 -1.47
C ARG A 110 2.63 2.94 -1.48
N LEU A 111 2.13 1.96 -2.23
CA LEU A 111 2.76 0.65 -2.38
C LEU A 111 4.15 0.74 -3.00
N LEU A 112 4.30 1.45 -4.13
CA LEU A 112 5.59 1.61 -4.80
C LEU A 112 6.60 2.35 -3.92
N ALA A 113 6.15 3.36 -3.17
CA ALA A 113 6.98 4.08 -2.23
C ALA A 113 7.48 3.16 -1.11
N ASN A 114 6.59 2.38 -0.49
CA ASN A 114 6.95 1.45 0.57
C ASN A 114 7.91 0.35 0.10
N TYR A 115 7.70 -0.21 -1.09
CA TYR A 115 8.65 -1.17 -1.67
C TYR A 115 10.03 -0.55 -1.92
N ALA A 116 10.09 0.67 -2.44
CA ALA A 116 11.36 1.35 -2.64
C ALA A 116 12.07 1.69 -1.32
N THR A 117 11.32 2.12 -0.29
CA THR A 117 11.89 2.32 1.06
C THR A 117 12.44 1.01 1.63
N ARG A 118 11.73 -0.12 1.46
CA ARG A 118 12.22 -1.46 1.86
C ARG A 118 13.50 -1.88 1.13
N ALA A 119 13.65 -1.48 -0.13
CA ALA A 119 14.86 -1.67 -0.91
C ALA A 119 15.99 -0.67 -0.56
N GLY A 120 15.83 0.14 0.49
CA GLY A 120 16.82 1.14 0.91
C GLY A 120 16.95 2.32 -0.06
N ARG A 121 15.94 2.57 -0.89
CA ARG A 121 15.94 3.69 -1.84
C ARG A 121 15.22 4.90 -1.25
N PRO A 122 15.80 6.10 -1.36
CA PRO A 122 15.07 7.32 -1.05
C PRO A 122 13.95 7.52 -2.09
N VAL A 123 12.77 7.91 -1.62
CA VAL A 123 11.59 8.19 -2.46
C VAL A 123 11.03 9.56 -2.09
N THR A 124 10.65 10.32 -3.10
CA THR A 124 9.87 11.55 -2.93
C THR A 124 8.49 11.31 -3.52
N LEU A 125 7.46 11.40 -2.69
CA LEU A 125 6.06 11.38 -3.12
C LEU A 125 5.59 12.81 -3.31
N VAL A 126 4.97 13.09 -4.47
CA VAL A 126 4.37 14.39 -4.78
C VAL A 126 2.89 14.17 -5.04
N GLU A 127 2.05 14.78 -4.21
CA GLU A 127 0.59 14.72 -4.35
C GLU A 127 0.12 15.92 -5.17
N LEU A 128 -0.70 15.65 -6.18
CA LEU A 128 -1.26 16.67 -7.09
C LEU A 128 -2.80 16.61 -7.14
N ASP A 129 -3.43 15.66 -6.44
CA ASP A 129 -4.87 15.59 -6.28
C ASP A 129 -5.32 16.53 -5.15
N VAL A 130 -5.98 17.63 -5.51
CA VAL A 130 -6.52 18.61 -4.56
C VAL A 130 -7.84 18.16 -3.93
N GLY A 131 -8.56 17.22 -4.55
CA GLY A 131 -9.92 16.84 -4.15
C GLY A 131 -9.96 15.74 -3.08
N ARG A 132 -8.94 14.88 -3.02
CA ARG A 132 -8.73 13.97 -1.90
C ARG A 132 -7.79 14.66 -0.91
N GLY A 133 -8.34 15.23 0.17
CA GLY A 133 -7.55 15.80 1.28
C GLY A 133 -6.33 14.93 1.55
N GLY A 134 -5.14 15.46 1.23
CA GLY A 134 -3.95 14.63 1.05
C GLY A 134 -3.49 14.00 2.37
N GLN A 135 -2.72 12.91 2.27
CA GLN A 135 -1.97 12.38 3.42
C GLN A 135 -0.97 13.39 4.02
N ALA A 136 -0.72 14.51 3.34
CA ALA A 136 0.26 15.53 3.70
C ALA A 136 -0.32 16.93 4.00
N SER A 137 -1.60 17.20 3.70
CA SER A 137 -2.21 18.51 3.97
C SER A 137 -3.74 18.47 3.97
N MET A 138 -4.37 19.43 4.65
CA MET A 138 -5.82 19.63 4.60
C MET A 138 -6.27 19.91 3.15
N PRO A 139 -7.46 19.43 2.73
CA PRO A 139 -8.04 19.80 1.44
C PRO A 139 -8.25 21.31 1.36
N GLY A 140 -7.99 21.88 0.18
CA GLY A 140 -8.19 23.30 -0.14
C GLY A 140 -9.44 23.53 -0.97
#